data_AF-A0A348UYZ6-F1
#
_entry.id   AF-A0A348UYZ6-F1
#
_cell.length_a   1.000
_cell.length_b   1.000
_cell.length_c   1.000
_cell.angle_alpha   90.00
_cell.angle_beta   90.00
_cell.angle_gamma   90.00
#
_symmetry.space_group_name_H-M   'P 1'
#
loop_
_entity.id
_entity.type
_entity.pdbx_description
1 polymer ?
#
loop_
_entity_poly.entity_id
_entity_poly.type
_entity_poly.pdbx_seq_one_letter_code
_entity_poly.pdbx_strand_id
1 'polypeptide(L)'
;MENTHMEKECPTLSALAWTVIKNRYLARNCRGDLIERPADMFHRVAASVARADRLFDTGADLSKTTERFEAVLASLAFLPNSPCLMNAGTALGQLAACFVLPVEDRPEAMCQTMKEATIIHEACGGIGFSFSRLRPRGDTILQ
;
A
#
# COMPACT_ATOMS: atom_id res chain seq x y z
N MET A 1 18.74 20.47 -25.99
CA MET A 1 17.52 20.55 -25.16
C MET A 1 17.93 20.05 -23.80
N GLU A 2 18.07 20.97 -22.85
CA GLU A 2 18.68 20.73 -21.53
C GLU A 2 18.11 19.53 -20.79
N ASN A 3 19.02 18.69 -20.29
CA ASN A 3 18.75 17.70 -19.27
C ASN A 3 18.56 18.41 -17.92
N THR A 4 17.36 18.89 -17.64
CA THR A 4 16.98 19.31 -16.29
C THR A 4 16.60 18.07 -15.48
N HIS A 5 17.57 17.19 -15.24
CA HIS A 5 17.47 16.26 -14.12
C HIS A 5 17.88 17.04 -12.89
N MET A 6 16.91 17.76 -12.32
CA MET A 6 17.01 18.33 -10.99
C MET A 6 17.44 17.20 -10.06
N GLU A 7 18.66 17.27 -9.54
CA GLU A 7 19.20 16.29 -8.60
C GLU A 7 18.33 16.33 -7.34
N LYS A 8 17.25 15.55 -7.33
CA LYS A 8 16.37 15.41 -6.16
C LYS A 8 17.22 14.87 -5.02
N GLU A 9 17.43 15.71 -4.00
CA GLU A 9 18.21 15.36 -2.82
C GLU A 9 17.67 14.05 -2.24
N CYS A 10 18.52 13.03 -2.26
CA CYS A 10 18.19 11.74 -1.69
C CYS A 10 18.17 11.92 -0.17
N PRO A 11 17.09 11.55 0.54
CA PRO A 11 17.03 11.73 1.97
C PRO A 11 18.15 10.95 2.66
N THR A 12 18.71 11.53 3.72
CA THR A 12 19.79 10.91 4.49
C THR A 12 19.23 9.73 5.27
N LEU A 13 19.35 8.53 4.72
CA LEU A 13 18.90 7.29 5.34
C LEU A 13 20.05 6.60 6.06
N SER A 14 19.77 6.05 7.24
CA SER A 14 20.73 5.18 7.93
C SER A 14 20.97 3.89 7.11
N ALA A 15 22.09 3.22 7.36
CA ALA A 15 22.40 1.96 6.68
C ALA A 15 21.29 0.91 6.86
N LEU A 16 20.69 0.82 8.05
CA LEU A 16 19.57 -0.08 8.34
C LEU A 16 18.32 0.31 7.54
N ALA A 17 17.97 1.60 7.52
CA ALA A 17 16.83 2.08 6.75
C ALA A 17 17.00 1.78 5.26
N TRP A 18 18.23 1.92 4.74
CA TRP A 18 18.55 1.56 3.36
C TRP A 18 18.40 0.06 3.10
N THR A 19 18.85 -0.80 4.01
CA THR A 19 18.62 -2.26 3.88
C THR A 19 17.13 -2.59 3.84
N VAL A 20 16.33 -1.99 4.74
CA VAL A 20 14.88 -2.25 4.81
C VAL A 20 14.17 -1.76 3.55
N ILE A 21 14.47 -0.54 3.07
CA ILE A 21 13.82 0.04 1.90
C ILE A 21 14.13 -0.75 0.63
N LYS A 22 15.38 -1.14 0.47
CA LYS A 22 15.84 -1.97 -0.66
C LYS A 22 15.15 -3.33 -0.69
N ASN A 23 14.97 -3.96 0.46
CA ASN A 23 14.46 -5.32 0.52
C ASN A 23 12.93 -5.39 0.45
N ARG A 24 12.21 -4.33 0.87
CA ARG A 24 10.76 -4.40 1.08
C ARG A 24 9.93 -3.40 0.28
N TYR A 25 10.47 -2.23 -0.06
CA TYR A 25 9.66 -1.09 -0.51
C TYR A 25 9.96 -0.64 -1.93
N LEU A 26 11.23 -0.70 -2.38
CA LEU A 26 11.61 -0.26 -3.72
C LEU A 26 11.08 -1.22 -4.79
N ALA A 27 10.49 -0.66 -5.84
CA ALA A 27 9.95 -1.41 -6.96
C ALA A 27 11.02 -2.22 -7.70
N ARG A 28 10.60 -3.39 -8.21
CA ARG A 28 11.42 -4.32 -8.98
C ARG A 28 10.76 -4.64 -10.32
N ASN A 29 11.58 -4.92 -11.32
CA ASN A 29 11.10 -5.43 -12.60
C ASN A 29 10.76 -6.93 -12.52
N CYS A 30 10.29 -7.51 -13.63
CA CYS A 30 9.97 -8.94 -13.74
C CYS A 30 11.17 -9.88 -13.59
N ARG A 31 12.40 -9.37 -13.67
CA ARG A 31 13.65 -10.12 -13.44
C ARG A 31 14.12 -10.04 -11.98
N GLY A 32 13.45 -9.24 -11.16
CA GLY A 32 13.80 -8.99 -9.76
C GLY A 32 14.80 -7.86 -9.53
N ASP A 33 15.23 -7.15 -10.58
CA ASP A 33 16.17 -6.04 -10.46
C ASP A 33 15.45 -4.80 -9.89
N LEU A 34 16.17 -4.06 -9.05
CA LEU A 34 15.69 -2.78 -8.52
C LEU A 34 15.63 -1.74 -9.63
N ILE A 35 14.46 -1.14 -9.80
CA ILE A 35 14.21 -0.09 -10.81
C ILE A 35 13.91 1.27 -10.20
N GLU A 36 13.91 1.35 -8.87
CA GLU A 36 13.48 2.53 -8.12
C GLU A 36 14.50 2.89 -7.05
N ARG A 37 14.79 4.18 -6.88
CA ARG A 37 15.58 4.72 -5.75
C ARG A 37 14.64 5.27 -4.67
N PRO A 38 15.11 5.49 -3.43
CA PRO A 38 14.27 6.06 -2.37
C PRO A 38 13.55 7.36 -2.74
N ALA A 39 14.22 8.28 -3.43
CA ALA A 39 13.60 9.53 -3.91
C ALA A 39 12.46 9.25 -4.91
N ASP A 40 12.66 8.29 -5.82
CA ASP A 40 11.67 7.89 -6.81
C ASP A 40 10.43 7.27 -6.13
N MET A 41 10.66 6.43 -5.11
CA MET A 41 9.60 5.83 -4.29
C MET A 41 8.74 6.90 -3.60
N PHE A 42 9.37 7.89 -2.98
CA PHE A 42 8.62 9.00 -2.34
C PHE A 42 7.84 9.81 -3.36
N HIS A 43 8.42 10.10 -4.52
CA HIS A 43 7.72 10.79 -5.60
C HIS A 43 6.52 9.98 -6.11
N ARG A 44 6.69 8.67 -6.37
CA ARG A 44 5.61 7.76 -6.80
C ARG A 44 4.45 7.77 -5.81
N VAL A 45 4.74 7.64 -4.52
CA VAL A 45 3.73 7.63 -3.46
C VAL A 45 3.02 8.98 -3.41
N ALA A 46 3.77 10.09 -3.36
CA ALA A 46 3.22 11.44 -3.33
C ALA A 46 2.30 11.73 -4.52
N ALA A 47 2.77 11.44 -5.73
CA ALA A 47 2.01 11.65 -6.96
C ALA A 47 0.74 10.79 -7.01
N SER A 48 0.83 9.54 -6.55
CA SER A 48 -0.32 8.63 -6.53
C SER A 48 -1.41 9.08 -5.57
N VAL A 49 -1.04 9.57 -4.38
CA VAL A 49 -2.00 10.08 -3.39
C VAL A 49 -2.57 11.42 -3.84
N ALA A 50 -1.76 12.32 -4.39
CA ALA A 50 -2.20 13.62 -4.89
C ALA A 50 -3.31 13.51 -5.94
N ARG A 51 -3.31 12.45 -6.76
CA ARG A 51 -4.37 12.21 -7.77
C ARG A 51 -5.79 12.15 -7.18
N ALA A 52 -5.94 11.85 -5.89
CA ALA A 52 -7.23 11.87 -5.22
C ALA A 52 -7.87 13.27 -5.19
N ASP A 53 -7.08 14.36 -5.26
CA ASP A 53 -7.60 15.73 -5.30
C ASP A 53 -8.56 15.94 -6.48
N ARG A 54 -8.35 15.25 -7.60
CA ARG A 54 -9.24 15.30 -8.78
C ARG A 54 -10.64 14.76 -8.54
N LEU A 55 -10.85 13.98 -7.48
CA LEU A 55 -12.18 13.52 -7.09
C LEU A 55 -13.02 14.66 -6.49
N PHE A 56 -12.36 15.71 -5.98
CA PHE A 56 -12.99 16.85 -5.32
C PHE A 56 -12.93 18.13 -6.16
N ASP A 57 -11.85 18.31 -6.92
CA ASP A 57 -11.65 19.44 -7.83
C ASP A 57 -10.99 18.97 -9.14
N THR A 58 -11.74 19.02 -10.24
CA THR A 58 -11.24 18.59 -11.56
C THR A 58 -10.09 19.48 -12.07
N GLY A 59 -9.99 20.72 -11.60
CA GLY A 59 -8.94 21.67 -11.93
C GLY A 59 -7.75 21.65 -10.96
N ALA A 60 -7.72 20.71 -10.01
CA ALA A 60 -6.68 20.65 -8.98
C ALA A 60 -5.27 20.58 -9.57
N ASP A 61 -4.38 21.43 -9.04
CA ASP A 61 -2.95 21.42 -9.35
C ASP A 61 -2.25 20.27 -8.62
N LEU A 62 -2.21 19.11 -9.29
CA LEU A 62 -1.59 17.91 -8.76
C LEU A 62 -0.08 18.06 -8.53
N SER A 63 0.61 18.90 -9.30
CA SER A 63 2.06 19.09 -9.15
C SER A 63 2.35 19.72 -7.80
N LYS A 64 1.61 20.77 -7.45
CA LYS A 64 1.74 21.44 -6.15
C LYS A 64 1.44 20.51 -4.97
N THR A 65 0.38 19.70 -5.05
CA THR A 65 0.08 18.72 -3.98
C THR A 65 1.15 17.64 -3.90
N THR A 66 1.63 17.14 -5.04
CA THR A 66 2.70 16.13 -5.12
C THR A 66 3.98 16.63 -4.46
N GLU A 67 4.43 17.85 -4.79
CA GLU A 67 5.64 18.44 -4.20
C GLU A 67 5.53 18.57 -2.67
N ARG A 68 4.36 18.98 -2.17
CA ARG A 68 4.12 19.09 -0.72
C ARG A 68 4.19 17.74 -0.02
N PHE A 69 3.55 16.71 -0.58
CA PHE A 69 3.62 15.37 -0.01
C PHE A 69 5.01 14.77 -0.11
N GLU A 70 5.69 14.95 -1.25
CA GLU A 70 7.06 14.47 -1.45
C GLU A 70 8.02 15.09 -0.43
N ALA A 71 7.92 16.41 -0.18
CA ALA A 71 8.75 17.09 0.82
C ALA A 71 8.52 16.55 2.24
N VAL A 72 7.27 16.25 2.62
CA VAL A 72 6.92 15.67 3.92
C VAL A 72 7.45 14.24 4.05
N LEU A 73 7.37 13.43 2.99
CA LEU A 73 7.91 12.07 2.97
C LEU A 73 9.44 12.06 3.01
N ALA A 74 10.09 12.90 2.21
CA ALA A 74 11.55 12.98 2.12
C ALA A 74 12.18 13.52 3.40
N SER A 75 11.52 14.46 4.09
CA SER A 75 11.94 14.92 5.43
C SER A 75 11.66 13.91 6.54
N LEU A 76 11.01 12.79 6.23
CA LEU A 76 10.54 11.78 7.19
C LEU A 76 9.63 12.34 8.29
N ALA A 77 9.03 13.52 8.06
CA ALA A 77 8.09 14.14 9.00
C ALA A 77 6.78 13.34 9.11
N PHE A 78 6.43 12.60 8.05
CA PHE A 78 5.35 11.64 8.05
C PHE A 78 5.66 10.52 7.06
N LEU A 79 5.28 9.29 7.41
CA LEU A 79 5.32 8.14 6.52
C LEU A 79 3.98 7.40 6.61
N PRO A 80 3.37 7.02 5.47
CA PRO A 80 2.19 6.19 5.48
C PRO A 80 2.55 4.73 5.85
N ASN A 81 1.53 3.89 6.00
CA ASN A 81 1.73 2.46 6.28
C ASN A 81 2.49 1.74 5.14
N SER A 82 2.91 0.50 5.41
CA SER A 82 3.69 -0.29 4.45
C SER A 82 2.97 -0.53 3.11
N PRO A 83 1.69 -0.94 3.05
CA PRO A 83 1.01 -1.14 1.76
C PRO A 83 0.95 0.12 0.89
N CYS A 84 0.80 1.31 1.50
CA CYS A 84 0.84 2.55 0.76
C CYS A 84 2.21 2.78 0.10
N LEU A 85 3.31 2.57 0.83
CA LEU A 85 4.67 2.69 0.26
C LEU A 85 4.93 1.66 -0.86
N MET A 86 4.48 0.42 -0.65
CA MET A 86 4.71 -0.69 -1.58
C MET A 86 3.87 -0.58 -2.85
N ASN A 87 2.58 -0.22 -2.71
CA ASN A 87 1.59 -0.46 -3.77
C ASN A 87 1.10 0.83 -4.45
N ALA A 88 1.34 2.02 -3.89
CA ALA A 88 0.91 3.27 -4.52
C ALA A 88 1.49 3.42 -5.94
N GLY A 89 0.64 3.69 -6.93
CA GLY A 89 1.07 3.84 -8.32
C GLY A 89 1.47 2.54 -9.03
N THR A 90 1.29 1.39 -8.38
CA THR A 90 1.45 0.06 -8.99
C THR A 90 0.12 -0.47 -9.52
N ALA A 91 0.14 -1.58 -10.27
CA ALA A 91 -1.07 -2.23 -10.77
C ALA A 91 -1.97 -2.79 -9.65
N LEU A 92 -1.39 -3.18 -8.50
CA LEU A 92 -2.14 -3.72 -7.36
C LEU A 92 -2.98 -2.63 -6.67
N GLY A 93 -2.43 -1.43 -6.50
CA GLY A 93 -3.17 -0.22 -6.10
C GLY A 93 -3.83 -0.22 -4.71
N GLN A 94 -3.61 -1.25 -3.89
CA GLN A 94 -4.22 -1.41 -2.57
C GLN A 94 -3.35 -0.75 -1.49
N LEU A 95 -3.88 0.26 -0.77
CA LEU A 95 -3.08 1.13 0.14
C LEU A 95 -3.37 0.96 1.64
N ALA A 96 -4.45 0.27 2.01
CA ALA A 96 -4.87 0.04 3.38
C ALA A 96 -4.20 -1.20 4.00
N ALA A 97 -3.81 -1.14 5.27
CA ALA A 97 -3.14 -2.25 5.95
C ALA A 97 -4.06 -3.13 6.81
N CYS A 98 -5.23 -2.64 7.22
CA CYS A 98 -6.04 -3.29 8.23
C CYS A 98 -7.43 -3.61 7.69
N PHE A 99 -7.79 -4.89 7.74
CA PHE A 99 -9.09 -5.40 7.30
C PHE A 99 -9.72 -6.23 8.41
N VAL A 100 -11.06 -6.25 8.44
CA VAL A 100 -11.84 -7.13 9.31
C VAL A 100 -12.83 -7.90 8.45
N LEU A 101 -12.77 -9.23 8.49
CA LEU A 101 -13.68 -10.10 7.77
C LEU A 101 -14.59 -10.86 8.76
N PRO A 102 -15.93 -10.78 8.62
CA PRO A 102 -16.82 -11.67 9.35
C PRO A 102 -16.74 -13.08 8.77
N VAL A 103 -16.79 -14.09 9.64
CA VAL A 103 -16.89 -15.50 9.23
C VAL A 103 -18.33 -15.95 9.51
N GLU A 104 -19.08 -16.18 8.43
CA GLU A 104 -20.45 -16.67 8.52
C GLU A 104 -20.49 -18.18 8.80
N ASP A 105 -21.53 -18.62 9.49
CA ASP A 105 -21.76 -20.03 9.82
C ASP A 105 -22.42 -20.81 8.68
N ARG A 106 -21.86 -20.69 7.46
CA ARG A 106 -22.27 -21.42 6.26
C ARG A 106 -21.04 -21.84 5.45
N PRO A 107 -20.90 -23.10 5.02
CA PRO A 107 -19.69 -23.55 4.32
C PRO A 107 -19.28 -22.69 3.11
N GLU A 108 -20.25 -22.30 2.27
CA GLU A 108 -19.98 -21.48 1.09
C GLU A 108 -19.44 -20.10 1.48
N ALA A 109 -20.01 -19.50 2.52
CA ALA A 109 -19.59 -18.19 3.02
C ALA A 109 -18.23 -18.27 3.71
N MET A 110 -17.92 -19.34 4.46
CA MET A 110 -16.59 -19.57 5.02
C MET A 110 -15.52 -19.65 3.92
N CYS A 111 -15.79 -20.40 2.84
CA CYS A 111 -14.89 -20.48 1.69
C CYS A 111 -14.72 -19.12 1.00
N GLN A 112 -15.80 -18.33 0.89
CA GLN A 112 -15.73 -16.98 0.35
C GLN A 112 -14.86 -16.05 1.21
N THR A 113 -15.02 -16.08 2.54
CA THR A 113 -14.15 -15.33 3.47
C THR A 113 -12.68 -15.75 3.33
N MET A 114 -12.40 -17.04 3.15
CA MET A 114 -11.03 -17.53 2.91
C MET A 114 -10.43 -17.02 1.59
N LYS A 115 -11.25 -16.96 0.53
CA LYS A 115 -10.86 -16.38 -0.76
C LYS A 115 -10.53 -14.90 -0.61
N GLU A 116 -11.39 -14.13 0.04
CA GLU A 116 -11.17 -12.71 0.32
C GLU A 116 -9.88 -12.49 1.14
N ALA A 117 -9.66 -13.34 2.14
CA ALA A 117 -8.46 -13.28 2.95
C ALA A 117 -7.18 -13.50 2.13
N THR A 118 -7.22 -14.46 1.20
CA THR A 118 -6.08 -14.72 0.29
C THR A 118 -5.75 -13.51 -0.57
N ILE A 119 -6.77 -12.86 -1.15
CA ILE A 119 -6.61 -11.64 -1.97
C ILE A 119 -6.02 -10.50 -1.14
N ILE A 120 -6.50 -10.31 0.10
CA ILE A 120 -5.98 -9.26 0.98
C ILE A 120 -4.53 -9.55 1.39
N HIS A 121 -4.18 -10.80 1.66
CA HIS A 121 -2.81 -11.19 1.99
C HIS A 121 -1.84 -11.01 0.82
N GLU A 122 -2.27 -11.33 -0.41
CA GLU A 122 -1.51 -11.03 -1.63
C GLU A 122 -1.16 -9.53 -1.71
N ALA A 123 -2.10 -8.67 -1.29
CA ALA A 123 -1.90 -7.23 -1.25
C ALA A 123 -1.09 -6.71 -0.04
N CYS A 124 -0.54 -7.59 0.79
CA CYS A 124 0.14 -7.27 2.07
C CYS A 124 -0.78 -6.64 3.14
N GLY A 125 -2.08 -6.92 3.09
CA GLY A 125 -3.03 -6.54 4.12
C GLY A 125 -3.02 -7.49 5.33
N GLY A 126 -3.16 -6.93 6.52
CA GLY A 126 -3.43 -7.64 7.76
C GLY A 126 -4.93 -7.82 7.98
N ILE A 127 -5.33 -8.96 8.53
CA ILE A 127 -6.74 -9.36 8.64
C ILE A 127 -7.06 -9.78 10.08
N GLY A 128 -8.09 -9.17 10.64
CA GLY A 128 -8.79 -9.68 11.80
C GLY A 128 -10.05 -10.44 11.38
N PHE A 129 -10.32 -11.58 12.01
CA PHE A 129 -11.54 -12.34 11.77
C PHE A 129 -12.50 -12.22 12.94
N SER A 130 -13.78 -12.01 12.65
CA SER A 130 -14.83 -12.12 13.65
C SER A 130 -15.51 -13.48 13.53
N PHE A 131 -15.28 -14.33 14.53
CA PHE A 131 -15.82 -15.70 14.60
C PHE A 131 -17.11 -15.80 15.43
N SER A 132 -17.66 -14.68 15.91
CA SER A 132 -18.81 -14.68 16.82
C SER A 132 -20.11 -15.25 16.22
N ARG A 133 -20.17 -15.39 14.89
CA ARG A 133 -21.33 -15.95 14.17
C ARG A 133 -21.26 -17.47 14.05
N LEU A 134 -20.10 -18.08 14.28
CA LEU A 134 -19.95 -19.53 14.21
C LEU A 134 -20.76 -20.19 15.32
N ARG A 135 -21.48 -21.26 14.97
CA ARG A 135 -22.17 -22.08 15.95
C ARG A 135 -21.19 -22.67 16.96
N PRO A 136 -21.59 -22.89 18.23
CA PRO A 136 -20.72 -23.50 19.21
C PRO A 136 -20.39 -24.94 18.83
N ARG A 137 -19.31 -25.46 19.40
CA ARG A 137 -18.93 -26.86 19.22
C ARG A 137 -20.07 -27.80 19.64
N GLY A 138 -20.45 -28.71 18.75
CA GLY A 138 -21.47 -29.72 19.00
C GLY A 138 -22.89 -29.29 18.68
N ASP A 139 -23.08 -28.08 18.12
CA ASP A 139 -24.39 -27.64 17.64
C ASP A 139 -24.85 -28.44 16.40
N THR A 140 -26.17 -28.54 16.21
CA THR A 140 -26.78 -29.39 15.19
C THR A 140 -26.67 -28.76 13.80
N ILE A 141 -26.34 -29.56 12.78
CA ILE A 141 -26.41 -29.14 11.38
C ILE A 141 -27.79 -29.50 10.85
N LEU A 142 -28.62 -28.49 10.62
CA LEU A 142 -29.92 -28.64 9.99
C LEU A 142 -29.73 -28.98 8.51
N GLN A 143 -30.44 -30.01 8.03
CA GLN A 143 -30.44 -30.45 6.63
C GLN A 143 -31.61 -29.85 5.86
#